data_AF-A0A415SRJ7-F1
#
_entry.id   AF-A0A415SRJ7-F1
#
_cell.length_a   1.000
_cell.length_b   1.000
_cell.length_c   1.000
_cell.angle_alpha   90.00
_cell.angle_beta   90.00
_cell.angle_gamma   90.00
#
_symmetry.space_group_name_H-M   'P 1'
#
loop_
_entity.id
_entity.type
_entity.pdbx_description
1 polymer ?
#
loop_
_entity_poly.entity_id
_entity_poly.type
_entity_poly.pdbx_seq_one_letter_code
_entity_poly.pdbx_strand_id
1 'polypeptide(L)'
;MIVQEFYIPKYGDWHVKVYYAVHTYWADRIIMDLYRIGCRGDSLKRAYRNLTEGRMNTGLTYSDYRRRETVMVISLTSTPEEFQNSWDHEKGHLCRHISKAFGIDPYGEEAQYLSGYVGQKMFPVAKKFLCEHCRKGMEK
;
A
#
# COMPACT_ATOMS: atom_id res chain seq x y z
N MET A 1 0.26 8.41 11.44
CA MET A 1 -0.28 7.71 10.25
C MET A 1 -0.83 8.73 9.27
N ILE A 2 -0.45 8.63 7.99
CA ILE A 2 -1.09 9.40 6.89
C ILE A 2 -1.94 8.43 6.08
N VAL A 3 -3.14 8.87 5.66
CA VAL A 3 -3.99 8.10 4.75
C VAL A 3 -4.05 8.82 3.41
N GLN A 4 -3.88 8.08 2.32
CA GLN A 4 -4.09 8.57 0.98
C GLN A 4 -5.09 7.67 0.25
N GLU A 5 -6.01 8.27 -0.49
CA GLU A 5 -6.91 7.55 -1.39
C GLU A 5 -6.78 8.11 -2.80
N PHE A 6 -6.81 7.23 -3.79
CA PHE A 6 -6.85 7.61 -5.20
C PHE A 6 -7.50 6.52 -6.05
N TYR A 7 -7.94 6.90 -7.24
CA TYR A 7 -8.50 6.01 -8.24
C TYR A 7 -7.54 5.85 -9.42
N ILE A 8 -7.61 4.70 -10.09
CA ILE A 8 -6.91 4.43 -11.35
C ILE A 8 -7.96 4.19 -12.45
N PRO A 9 -8.39 5.24 -13.17
CA PRO A 9 -9.54 5.15 -14.09
C PRO A 9 -9.38 4.13 -15.21
N LYS A 10 -8.16 3.99 -15.75
CA LYS A 10 -7.85 3.03 -16.83
C LYS A 10 -8.23 1.58 -16.46
N TYR A 11 -8.20 1.23 -15.17
CA TYR A 11 -8.51 -0.11 -14.69
C TYR A 11 -9.89 -0.14 -14.03
N GLY A 12 -10.84 0.55 -14.67
CA GLY A 12 -12.24 0.59 -14.27
C GLY A 12 -12.45 1.20 -12.89
N ASP A 13 -11.84 2.38 -12.70
CA ASP A 13 -11.83 3.15 -11.46
C ASP A 13 -11.38 2.36 -10.25
N TRP A 14 -10.26 1.63 -10.39
CA TRP A 14 -9.69 0.88 -9.27
C TRP A 14 -9.35 1.82 -8.12
N HIS A 15 -9.98 1.62 -6.96
CA HIS A 15 -9.78 2.42 -5.75
C HIS A 15 -8.62 1.88 -4.93
N VAL A 16 -7.72 2.76 -4.52
CA VAL A 16 -6.57 2.42 -3.70
C VAL A 16 -6.58 3.29 -2.46
N LYS A 17 -6.59 2.64 -1.29
CA LYS A 17 -6.40 3.26 0.01
C LYS A 17 -5.06 2.84 0.60
N VAL A 18 -4.22 3.82 0.92
CA VAL A 18 -2.87 3.60 1.44
C VAL A 18 -2.73 4.18 2.83
N TYR A 19 -2.20 3.37 3.74
CA TYR A 19 -1.85 3.75 5.10
C TYR A 19 -0.33 3.82 5.24
N TYR A 20 0.19 5.01 5.55
CA TYR A 20 1.62 5.25 5.74
C TYR A 20 1.98 5.46 7.21
N ALA A 21 3.18 5.02 7.60
CA ALA A 21 3.71 5.16 8.96
C ALA A 21 2.74 4.59 10.00
N VAL A 22 2.39 3.32 9.81
CA VAL A 22 1.44 2.60 10.66
C VAL A 22 2.12 2.06 11.91
N HIS A 23 1.50 2.37 13.04
CA HIS A 23 1.79 1.82 14.36
C HIS A 23 0.66 0.85 14.75
N THR A 24 0.94 -0.08 15.68
CA THR A 24 -0.01 -1.12 16.15
C THR A 24 -1.35 -0.56 16.62
N TYR A 25 -1.36 0.67 17.14
CA TYR A 25 -2.56 1.40 17.56
C TYR A 25 -3.64 1.52 16.47
N TRP A 26 -3.26 1.49 15.19
CA TRP A 26 -4.19 1.61 14.07
C TRP A 26 -4.69 0.26 13.53
N ALA A 27 -4.26 -0.86 14.14
CA ALA A 27 -4.55 -2.21 13.63
C ALA A 27 -6.05 -2.46 13.43
N ASP A 28 -6.89 -2.18 14.44
CA ASP A 28 -8.33 -2.44 14.37
C ASP A 28 -9.01 -1.65 13.26
N ARG A 29 -8.62 -0.38 13.08
CA ARG A 29 -9.13 0.48 12.01
C ARG A 29 -8.79 -0.09 10.63
N ILE A 30 -7.56 -0.54 10.44
CA ILE A 30 -7.08 -1.07 9.16
C ILE A 30 -7.72 -2.44 8.88
N ILE A 31 -7.88 -3.29 9.90
CA ILE A 31 -8.60 -4.56 9.77
C ILE A 31 -10.06 -4.37 9.41
N MET A 32 -10.73 -3.37 9.98
CA MET A 32 -12.09 -3.06 9.61
C MET A 32 -12.19 -2.65 8.13
N ASP A 33 -11.25 -1.87 7.60
CA ASP A 33 -11.24 -1.50 6.18
C ASP A 33 -10.91 -2.69 5.26
N LEU A 34 -9.96 -3.54 5.64
CA LEU A 34 -9.70 -4.80 4.95
C LEU A 34 -10.97 -5.69 4.91
N TYR A 35 -11.68 -5.78 6.03
CA TYR A 35 -12.94 -6.50 6.09
C TYR A 35 -14.02 -5.84 5.21
N ARG A 36 -14.12 -4.52 5.16
CA ARG A 36 -15.10 -3.83 4.30
C ARG A 36 -14.90 -4.13 2.82
N ILE A 37 -13.64 -4.19 2.36
CA ILE A 37 -13.34 -4.47 0.95
C ILE A 37 -13.34 -5.96 0.58
N GLY A 38 -13.63 -6.85 1.53
CA GLY A 38 -13.82 -8.29 1.25
C GLY A 38 -12.73 -9.23 1.78
N CYS A 39 -11.71 -8.74 2.50
CA CYS A 39 -10.70 -9.61 3.11
C CYS A 39 -11.32 -10.48 4.22
N ARG A 40 -11.18 -11.80 4.12
CA ARG A 40 -11.76 -12.78 5.04
C ARG A 40 -10.77 -13.88 5.39
N GLY A 41 -11.14 -14.73 6.33
CA GLY A 41 -10.42 -15.97 6.66
C GLY A 41 -8.96 -15.73 7.07
N ASP A 42 -8.08 -16.59 6.58
CA ASP A 42 -6.67 -16.57 6.98
C ASP A 42 -5.92 -15.32 6.51
N SER A 43 -6.32 -14.72 5.39
CA SER A 43 -5.73 -13.45 4.94
C SER A 43 -5.97 -12.33 5.94
N LEU A 44 -7.19 -12.22 6.47
CA LEU A 44 -7.53 -11.21 7.48
C LEU A 44 -6.81 -11.48 8.82
N LYS A 45 -6.73 -12.75 9.25
CA LYS A 45 -6.00 -13.15 10.46
C LYS A 45 -4.51 -12.83 10.35
N ARG A 46 -3.89 -13.12 9.20
CA ARG A 46 -2.47 -12.83 8.92
C ARG A 46 -2.23 -11.32 8.90
N ALA A 47 -3.11 -10.55 8.28
CA ALA A 47 -3.04 -9.10 8.30
C ALA A 47 -3.10 -8.55 9.72
N TYR A 48 -4.03 -9.05 10.56
CA TYR A 48 -4.17 -8.58 11.94
C TYR A 48 -2.89 -8.85 12.74
N ARG A 49 -2.37 -10.08 12.65
CA ARG A 49 -1.12 -10.45 13.30
C ARG A 49 0.04 -9.55 12.87
N ASN A 50 0.22 -9.33 11.56
CA ASN A 50 1.27 -8.45 11.04
C ASN A 50 1.16 -7.03 11.61
N LEU A 51 -0.05 -6.46 11.63
CA LEU A 51 -0.32 -5.12 12.15
C LEU A 51 -0.09 -5.01 13.67
N THR A 52 -0.40 -6.05 14.44
CA THR A 52 -0.27 -6.05 15.91
C THR A 52 1.14 -6.38 16.41
N GLU A 53 1.96 -7.05 15.61
CA GLU A 53 3.34 -7.39 15.99
C GLU A 53 4.27 -6.16 16.01
N GLY A 54 3.88 -5.06 15.38
CA GLY A 54 4.62 -3.78 15.46
C GLY A 54 6.00 -3.81 14.78
N ARG A 55 6.24 -4.76 13.88
CA ARG A 55 7.52 -4.86 13.17
C ARG A 55 7.70 -3.70 12.20
N MET A 56 8.81 -2.99 12.34
CA MET A 56 9.22 -1.97 11.38
C MET A 56 9.63 -2.59 10.04
N ASN A 57 9.69 -1.78 8.98
CA ASN A 57 10.14 -2.16 7.64
C ASN A 57 9.30 -3.30 7.03
N THR A 58 8.01 -3.28 7.33
CA THR A 58 7.03 -4.25 6.80
C THR A 58 5.87 -3.52 6.14
N GLY A 59 5.08 -4.29 5.40
CA GLY A 59 3.83 -3.83 4.83
C GLY A 59 2.88 -4.99 4.60
N LEU A 60 1.72 -4.64 4.05
CA LEU A 60 0.82 -5.59 3.41
C LEU A 60 -0.01 -4.90 2.35
N THR A 61 -0.40 -5.67 1.33
CA THR A 61 -1.30 -5.24 0.28
C THR A 61 -2.37 -6.30 0.06
N TYR A 62 -3.63 -5.91 0.17
CA TYR A 62 -4.78 -6.74 -0.16
C TYR A 62 -5.61 -6.08 -1.25
N SER A 63 -6.05 -6.87 -2.21
CA SER A 63 -6.88 -6.43 -3.33
C SER A 63 -8.07 -7.35 -3.50
N ASP A 64 -9.27 -6.78 -3.64
CA ASP A 64 -10.45 -7.48 -4.11
C ASP A 64 -10.66 -7.16 -5.60
N TYR A 65 -10.53 -8.17 -6.46
CA TYR A 65 -10.56 -7.99 -7.91
C TYR A 65 -11.97 -7.72 -8.46
N ARG A 66 -13.02 -8.17 -7.74
CA ARG A 66 -14.41 -7.97 -8.16
C ARG A 66 -14.84 -6.53 -7.87
N ARG A 67 -14.46 -6.03 -6.70
CA ARG A 67 -14.73 -4.65 -6.25
C ARG A 67 -13.74 -3.64 -6.82
N ARG A 68 -12.57 -4.09 -7.28
CA ARG A 68 -11.45 -3.25 -7.73
C ARG A 68 -11.00 -2.30 -6.65
N GLU A 69 -10.88 -2.82 -5.44
CA GLU A 69 -10.47 -2.07 -4.25
C GLU A 69 -9.16 -2.66 -3.71
N THR A 70 -8.24 -1.78 -3.31
CA THR A 70 -7.00 -2.15 -2.62
C THR A 70 -6.85 -1.39 -1.31
N VAL A 71 -6.50 -2.12 -0.26
CA VAL A 71 -5.93 -1.55 0.97
C VAL A 71 -4.46 -1.95 1.03
N MET A 72 -3.60 -0.94 1.13
CA MET A 72 -2.15 -1.07 1.24
C MET A 72 -1.66 -0.40 2.51
N VAL A 73 -0.70 -1.02 3.17
CA VAL A 73 -0.16 -0.60 4.46
C VAL A 73 1.36 -0.59 4.37
N ILE A 74 1.96 0.50 4.83
CA ILE A 74 3.40 0.61 5.07
C ILE A 74 3.58 0.93 6.56
N SER A 75 4.19 0.00 7.29
CA SER A 75 4.53 0.17 8.70
C SER A 75 5.54 1.30 8.90
N LEU A 76 5.82 1.66 10.15
CA LEU A 76 6.97 2.52 10.44
C LEU A 76 8.26 1.91 9.84
N THR A 77 9.09 2.76 9.25
CA THR A 77 10.38 2.34 8.72
C THR A 77 11.53 2.96 9.51
N SER A 78 12.69 2.32 9.52
CA SER A 78 13.84 2.80 10.30
C SER A 78 14.61 3.91 9.58
N THR A 79 14.64 3.88 8.25
CA THR A 79 15.34 4.87 7.42
C THR A 79 14.53 5.20 6.14
N PRO A 80 14.93 6.23 5.36
CA PRO A 80 14.34 6.50 4.06
C PRO A 80 14.51 5.38 3.04
N GLU A 81 15.65 4.67 3.08
CA GLU A 81 15.94 3.53 2.21
C GLU A 81 15.00 2.35 2.53
N GLU A 82 14.77 2.08 3.81
CA GLU A 82 13.80 1.07 4.24
C GLU A 82 12.36 1.47 3.91
N PHE A 83 12.06 2.77 3.97
CA PHE A 83 10.79 3.27 3.44
C PHE A 83 10.66 2.99 1.95
N GLN A 84 11.67 3.32 1.15
CA GLN A 84 11.66 3.08 -0.29
C GLN A 84 11.47 1.59 -0.59
N ASN A 85 12.21 0.72 0.08
CA ASN A 85 12.09 -0.74 -0.09
C ASN A 85 10.68 -1.24 0.23
N SER A 86 10.12 -0.85 1.40
CA SER A 86 8.77 -1.23 1.80
C SER A 86 7.71 -0.67 0.84
N TRP A 87 7.90 0.57 0.39
CA TRP A 87 7.00 1.23 -0.55
C TRP A 87 7.02 0.57 -1.93
N ASP A 88 8.20 0.29 -2.48
CA ASP A 88 8.35 -0.36 -3.78
C ASP A 88 7.83 -1.81 -3.75
N HIS A 89 8.03 -2.53 -2.64
CA HIS A 89 7.49 -3.87 -2.43
C HIS A 89 5.96 -3.88 -2.50
N GLU A 90 5.29 -3.06 -1.68
CA GLU A 90 3.83 -3.05 -1.59
C GLU A 90 3.17 -2.46 -2.85
N LYS A 91 3.76 -1.39 -3.42
CA LYS A 91 3.38 -0.88 -4.74
C LYS A 91 3.51 -1.96 -5.81
N GLY A 92 4.55 -2.78 -5.74
CA GLY A 92 4.75 -3.93 -6.61
C GLY A 92 3.60 -4.93 -6.53
N HIS A 93 3.15 -5.27 -5.32
CA HIS A 93 1.97 -6.13 -5.12
C HIS A 93 0.70 -5.52 -5.74
N LEU A 94 0.41 -4.23 -5.50
CA LEU A 94 -0.73 -3.54 -6.11
C LEU A 94 -0.68 -3.63 -7.65
N CYS A 95 0.47 -3.31 -8.25
CA CYS A 95 0.62 -3.36 -9.70
C CYS A 95 0.41 -4.78 -10.23
N ARG A 96 0.99 -5.81 -9.57
CA ARG A 96 0.82 -7.22 -9.96
C ARG A 96 -0.62 -7.70 -9.81
N HIS A 97 -1.34 -7.25 -8.79
CA HIS A 97 -2.76 -7.56 -8.61
C HIS A 97 -3.63 -6.98 -9.73
N ILE A 98 -3.38 -5.72 -10.11
CA ILE A 98 -4.06 -5.10 -11.26
C ILE A 98 -3.68 -5.82 -12.55
N SER A 99 -2.39 -6.08 -12.79
CA SER A 99 -1.94 -6.80 -13.98
C SER A 99 -2.62 -8.15 -14.13
N LYS A 100 -2.72 -8.91 -13.03
CA LYS A 100 -3.44 -10.19 -13.00
C LYS A 100 -4.93 -10.03 -13.32
N ALA A 101 -5.59 -9.01 -12.77
CA ALA A 101 -7.01 -8.78 -12.99
C ALA A 101 -7.36 -8.36 -14.43
N PHE A 102 -6.43 -7.71 -15.13
CA PHE A 102 -6.63 -7.18 -16.48
C PHE A 102 -5.84 -7.91 -17.58
N GLY A 103 -5.14 -9.00 -17.24
CA GLY A 103 -4.37 -9.79 -18.21
C GLY A 103 -3.14 -9.05 -18.77
N ILE A 104 -2.58 -8.11 -18.01
CA ILE A 104 -1.39 -7.36 -18.42
C ILE A 104 -0.16 -8.27 -18.26
N ASP A 105 0.66 -8.37 -19.31
CA ASP A 105 1.94 -9.07 -19.24
C ASP A 105 2.85 -8.43 -18.19
N PRO A 106 3.26 -9.16 -17.14
CA PRO A 106 4.18 -8.63 -16.13
C PRO A 106 5.58 -8.26 -16.65
N TYR A 107 5.96 -8.71 -17.84
CA TYR A 107 7.22 -8.36 -18.50
C TYR A 107 7.04 -7.29 -19.59
N GLY A 108 5.81 -6.85 -19.85
CA GLY A 108 5.48 -5.87 -20.87
C GLY A 108 5.60 -4.42 -20.42
N GLU A 109 5.60 -3.51 -21.40
CA GLU A 109 5.71 -2.06 -21.18
C GLU A 109 4.52 -1.49 -20.38
N GLU A 110 3.31 -2.02 -20.61
CA GLU A 110 2.11 -1.58 -19.89
C GLU A 110 2.23 -1.78 -18.37
N ALA A 111 2.87 -2.86 -17.91
CA ALA A 111 3.13 -3.08 -16.49
C ALA A 111 4.09 -2.03 -15.90
N GLN A 112 5.07 -1.58 -16.69
CA GLN A 112 6.00 -0.51 -16.29
C GLN A 112 5.30 0.84 -16.20
N TYR A 113 4.45 1.20 -17.17
CA TYR A 113 3.65 2.42 -17.09
C TYR A 113 2.65 2.39 -15.93
N LEU A 114 2.04 1.24 -15.64
CA LEU A 114 1.20 1.09 -14.45
C LEU A 114 2.00 1.38 -13.18
N SER A 115 3.18 0.78 -13.03
CA SER A 115 4.08 1.03 -11.88
C SER A 115 4.45 2.51 -11.75
N GLY A 116 4.83 3.16 -12.85
CA GLY A 116 5.13 4.59 -12.89
C GLY A 116 3.94 5.46 -12.50
N TYR A 117 2.75 5.17 -13.04
CA TYR A 117 1.52 5.90 -12.74
C TYR A 117 1.12 5.80 -11.26
N VAL A 118 1.15 4.59 -10.69
CA VAL A 118 0.88 4.37 -9.27
C VAL A 118 1.92 5.12 -8.42
N GLY A 119 3.19 5.06 -8.81
CA GLY A 119 4.27 5.82 -8.18
C GLY A 119 3.97 7.33 -8.15
N GLN A 120 3.56 7.91 -9.28
CA GLN A 120 3.17 9.32 -9.37
C GLN A 120 1.98 9.67 -8.47
N LYS A 121 0.97 8.80 -8.39
CA LYS A 121 -0.19 8.99 -7.50
C LYS A 121 0.21 9.00 -6.03
N MET A 122 1.13 8.13 -5.63
CA MET A 122 1.60 8.02 -4.24
C MET A 122 2.65 9.09 -3.86
N PHE A 123 3.34 9.66 -4.84
CA PHE A 123 4.48 10.57 -4.63
C PHE A 123 4.21 11.76 -3.69
N PRO A 124 3.05 12.45 -3.71
CA PRO A 124 2.80 13.59 -2.83
C PRO A 124 2.93 13.28 -1.34
N VAL A 125 2.63 12.04 -0.95
CA VAL A 125 2.80 11.54 0.43
C VAL A 125 4.14 10.85 0.59
N ALA A 126 4.50 9.94 -0.32
CA ALA A 126 5.72 9.13 -0.22
C ALA A 126 7.01 9.98 -0.12
N LYS A 127 7.09 11.11 -0.83
CA LYS A 127 8.26 11.99 -0.80
C LYS A 127 8.63 12.51 0.60
N LYS A 128 7.68 12.56 1.53
CA LYS A 128 7.92 13.00 2.91
C LYS A 128 8.75 11.99 3.71
N PHE A 129 8.74 10.73 3.29
CA PHE A 129 9.45 9.63 3.95
C PHE A 129 10.75 9.24 3.22
N LEU A 130 10.90 9.63 1.95
CA LEU A 130 12.12 9.40 1.15
C LEU A 130 13.29 10.33 1.51
N CYS A 131 13.10 11.26 2.46
CA CYS A 131 14.15 12.15 2.95
C CYS A 131 14.16 12.16 4.48
N GLU A 132 15.32 11.89 5.08
CA GLU A 132 15.47 11.83 6.53
C GLU A 132 15.13 13.16 7.21
N HIS A 133 15.50 14.28 6.60
CA HIS A 133 15.16 15.62 7.10
C HIS A 133 13.64 15.85 7.09
N CYS A 134 12.99 15.54 5.97
CA CYS A 134 11.54 15.69 5.84
C CYS A 134 10.78 14.79 6.82
N ARG A 135 11.24 13.56 7.02
CA ARG A 135 10.62 12.57 7.91
C ARG A 135 10.65 13.02 9.37
N LYS A 136 11.82 13.49 9.85
CA LYS A 136 11.97 14.03 11.22
C LYS A 136 11.13 15.30 11.45
N GLY A 137 10.92 16.09 10.40
CA GLY A 137 10.04 17.26 10.45
C GLY A 137 8.57 16.93 10.76
N MET A 138 8.17 15.66 10.69
CA MET A 138 6.81 15.19 10.97
C MET A 138 6.61 14.70 12.41
N GLU A 139 7.67 14.61 13.22
CA GLU A 139 7.63 14.14 14.61
C GLU A 139 7.38 15.28 15.62
N LYS A 140 7.14 16.50 15.13
CA LYS A 140 6.77 17.68 15.92
C LYS A 140 5.26 17.91 15.89
#